data_AF-A0A2E2HJ41-F1
#
_entry.id   AF-A0A2E2HJ41-F1
#
_cell.length_a   1.000
_cell.length_b   1.000
_cell.length_c   1.000
_cell.angle_alpha   90.00
_cell.angle_beta   90.00
_cell.angle_gamma   90.00
#
_symmetry.space_group_name_H-M   'P 1'
#
loop_
_entity.id
_entity.type
_entity.pdbx_description
1 polymer ?
#
loop_
_entity_poly.entity_id
_entity_poly.type
_entity_poly.pdbx_seq_one_letter_code
_entity_poly.pdbx_strand_id
1 'polypeptide(L)'
;MQAEHVSFLQSIKKQLMVNSPSELRRKETSVQRRLQRLQRLPRKVPEMDIASTTETIIFFVFATITILGALGLIYAQRVAHSMLSLIFCFMAVSGIFILMGAEFLAAIQILVYLASVGLVVLFGIMLTRRQIQEEDFE
;
A
#
# COMPACT_ATOMS: atom_id res chain seq x y z
N MET A 1 10.16 -34.64 -46.26
CA MET A 1 9.69 -33.83 -45.12
C MET A 1 8.19 -33.52 -45.15
N GLN A 2 7.50 -33.48 -46.31
CA GLN A 2 6.03 -33.30 -46.39
C GLN A 2 5.19 -34.58 -46.14
N ALA A 3 5.79 -35.78 -46.19
CA ALA A 3 5.06 -37.05 -46.06
C ALA A 3 4.55 -37.34 -44.63
N GLU A 4 5.29 -36.92 -43.58
CA GLU A 4 4.89 -37.18 -42.19
C GLU A 4 3.69 -36.34 -41.73
N HIS A 5 3.52 -35.15 -42.29
CA HIS A 5 2.40 -34.28 -41.93
C HIS A 5 1.07 -34.80 -42.50
N VAL A 6 1.12 -35.46 -43.68
CA VAL A 6 -0.05 -36.09 -44.31
C VAL A 6 -0.41 -37.37 -43.56
N SER A 7 0.56 -38.19 -43.16
CA SER A 7 0.29 -39.40 -42.37
C SER A 7 -0.27 -39.10 -40.98
N PHE A 8 0.14 -38.00 -40.34
CA PHE A 8 -0.38 -37.58 -39.04
C PHE A 8 -1.84 -37.12 -39.13
N LEU A 9 -2.20 -36.34 -40.14
CA LEU A 9 -3.59 -35.93 -40.37
C LEU A 9 -4.48 -37.11 -40.78
N GLN A 10 -3.93 -38.09 -41.52
CA GLN A 10 -4.62 -39.33 -41.85
C GLN A 10 -4.83 -40.21 -40.61
N SER A 11 -3.86 -40.23 -39.70
CA SER A 11 -3.96 -40.88 -38.40
C SER A 11 -5.00 -40.20 -37.50
N ILE A 12 -5.06 -38.86 -37.49
CA ILE A 12 -6.10 -38.09 -36.78
C ILE A 12 -7.49 -38.37 -37.37
N LYS A 13 -7.65 -38.34 -38.70
CA LYS A 13 -8.93 -38.62 -39.35
C LYS A 13 -9.38 -40.07 -39.09
N LYS A 14 -8.45 -41.04 -39.08
CA LYS A 14 -8.71 -42.44 -38.73
C LYS A 14 -9.13 -42.59 -37.27
N GLN A 15 -8.52 -41.84 -36.36
CA GLN A 15 -8.91 -41.77 -34.95
C GLN A 15 -10.29 -41.11 -34.76
N LEU A 16 -10.67 -40.18 -35.65
CA LEU A 16 -11.99 -39.55 -35.70
C LEU A 16 -13.07 -40.43 -36.34
N MET A 17 -12.70 -41.34 -37.26
CA MET A 17 -13.60 -42.32 -37.88
C MET A 17 -13.82 -43.57 -37.01
N VAL A 18 -12.82 -43.96 -36.21
CA VAL A 18 -12.89 -45.12 -35.29
C VAL A 18 -13.58 -44.76 -33.97
N ASN A 19 -13.56 -43.48 -33.56
CA ASN A 19 -14.44 -43.01 -32.50
C ASN A 19 -15.80 -42.63 -33.08
N SER A 20 -16.84 -43.37 -32.72
CA SER A 20 -18.22 -42.91 -32.90
C SER A 20 -18.35 -41.47 -32.38
N PRO A 21 -19.11 -40.57 -33.05
CA PRO A 21 -19.25 -39.15 -32.67
C PRO A 21 -19.74 -38.92 -31.23
N SER A 22 -20.20 -39.98 -30.55
CA SER A 22 -20.50 -40.02 -29.11
C SER A 22 -19.27 -39.93 -28.20
N GLU A 23 -18.12 -40.49 -28.59
CA GLU A 23 -16.90 -40.54 -27.76
C GLU A 23 -16.11 -39.22 -27.79
N LEU A 24 -16.12 -38.49 -28.92
CA LEU A 24 -15.59 -37.12 -28.97
C LEU A 24 -16.39 -36.20 -28.03
N ARG A 25 -17.72 -36.33 -28.02
CA ARG A 25 -18.60 -35.56 -27.13
C ARG A 25 -18.37 -35.89 -25.64
N ARG A 26 -18.00 -37.14 -25.34
CA ARG A 26 -17.65 -37.60 -23.98
C ARG A 26 -16.25 -37.11 -23.54
N LYS A 27 -15.30 -37.03 -24.46
CA LYS A 27 -14.00 -36.41 -24.19
C LYS A 27 -14.11 -34.89 -24.07
N GLU A 28 -14.94 -34.23 -24.88
CA GLU A 28 -15.19 -32.79 -24.76
C GLU A 28 -15.73 -32.41 -23.39
N THR A 29 -16.65 -33.18 -22.81
CA THR A 29 -17.13 -32.92 -21.43
C THR A 29 -16.04 -33.10 -20.38
N SER A 30 -15.12 -34.05 -20.58
CA SER A 30 -13.98 -34.30 -19.68
C SER A 30 -12.88 -33.25 -19.82
N VAL A 31 -12.62 -32.82 -21.06
CA VAL A 31 -11.68 -31.77 -21.42
C VAL A 31 -12.23 -30.43 -20.96
N GLN A 32 -13.52 -30.15 -21.11
CA GLN A 32 -14.17 -28.96 -20.58
C GLN A 32 -14.03 -28.86 -19.06
N ARG A 33 -14.17 -29.97 -18.32
CA ARG A 33 -13.91 -29.96 -16.87
C ARG A 33 -12.44 -29.64 -16.55
N ARG A 34 -11.49 -30.12 -17.36
CA ARG A 34 -10.07 -29.79 -17.20
C ARG A 34 -9.77 -28.33 -17.59
N LEU A 35 -10.39 -27.83 -18.65
CA LEU A 35 -10.30 -26.44 -19.08
C LEU A 35 -10.93 -25.50 -18.05
N GLN A 36 -12.03 -25.90 -17.40
CA GLN A 36 -12.63 -25.20 -16.27
C GLN A 36 -11.67 -25.12 -15.07
N ARG A 37 -10.89 -26.18 -14.81
CA ARG A 37 -9.85 -26.15 -13.77
C ARG A 37 -8.67 -25.27 -14.15
N LEU A 38 -8.27 -25.27 -15.42
CA LEU A 38 -7.18 -24.44 -15.92
C LEU A 38 -7.58 -22.95 -16.00
N GLN A 39 -8.85 -22.64 -16.27
CA GLN A 39 -9.42 -21.29 -16.17
C GLN A 39 -9.49 -20.78 -14.74
N ARG A 40 -9.59 -21.68 -13.75
CA ARG A 40 -9.55 -21.36 -12.32
C ARG A 40 -8.15 -21.16 -11.76
N LEU A 41 -7.10 -21.21 -12.57
CA LEU A 41 -5.78 -20.79 -12.11
C LEU A 41 -5.75 -19.26 -12.16
N PRO A 42 -5.83 -18.55 -11.02
CA PRO A 42 -5.53 -17.13 -11.01
C PRO A 42 -4.06 -17.03 -11.39
N ARG A 43 -3.78 -16.65 -12.63
CA ARG A 43 -2.47 -16.17 -13.01
C ARG A 43 -2.34 -14.80 -12.32
N LYS A 44 -2.09 -14.82 -11.01
CA LYS A 44 -1.63 -13.66 -10.25
C LYS A 44 -0.20 -13.43 -10.72
N VAL A 45 -0.08 -12.84 -11.91
CA VAL A 45 1.18 -12.28 -12.36
C VAL A 45 1.53 -11.26 -11.28
N PRO A 46 2.70 -11.32 -10.64
CA PRO A 46 3.20 -10.18 -9.90
C PRO A 46 3.43 -9.08 -10.94
N GLU A 47 2.39 -8.30 -11.21
CA GLU A 47 2.57 -6.99 -11.79
C GLU A 47 3.43 -6.24 -10.79
N MET A 48 4.71 -6.08 -11.14
CA MET A 48 5.59 -5.13 -10.50
C MET A 48 5.11 -3.75 -10.94
N ASP A 49 3.93 -3.38 -10.46
CA ASP A 49 3.30 -2.12 -10.78
C ASP A 49 4.20 -1.04 -10.22
N ILE A 50 4.78 -0.25 -11.12
CA ILE A 50 5.60 0.91 -10.76
C ILE A 50 4.79 1.84 -9.84
N ALA A 51 3.46 1.85 -9.97
CA ALA A 51 2.54 2.52 -9.06
C ALA A 51 2.68 2.03 -7.61
N SER A 52 2.57 0.72 -7.36
CA SER A 52 2.73 0.13 -6.01
C SER A 52 4.12 0.35 -5.41
N THR A 53 5.15 0.34 -6.27
CA THR A 53 6.53 0.62 -5.84
C THR A 53 6.69 2.10 -5.49
N THR A 54 6.08 3.00 -6.27
CA THR A 54 6.09 4.45 -6.02
C THR A 54 5.39 4.79 -4.71
N GLU A 55 4.21 4.21 -4.45
CA GLU A 55 3.50 4.38 -3.18
C GLU A 55 4.35 3.91 -1.99
N THR A 56 5.01 2.76 -2.12
CA THR A 56 5.90 2.22 -1.07
C THR A 56 7.08 3.15 -0.80
N ILE A 57 7.71 3.69 -1.84
CA ILE A 57 8.82 4.65 -1.69
C ILE A 57 8.34 5.93 -0.99
N ILE A 58 7.21 6.50 -1.42
CA ILE A 58 6.63 7.70 -0.81
C ILE A 58 6.31 7.44 0.67
N PHE A 59 5.72 6.28 0.99
CA PHE A 59 5.45 5.88 2.37
C PHE A 59 6.71 5.88 3.23
N PHE A 60 7.80 5.25 2.76
CA PHE A 60 9.06 5.21 3.51
C PHE A 60 9.67 6.59 3.70
N VAL A 61 9.56 7.48 2.71
CA VAL A 61 10.02 8.87 2.82
C VAL A 61 9.24 9.59 3.92
N PHE A 62 7.90 9.56 3.88
CA PHE A 62 7.07 10.20 4.90
C PHE A 62 7.28 9.57 6.29
N ALA A 63 7.38 8.25 6.40
CA ALA A 63 7.63 7.56 7.66
C ALA A 63 8.98 7.96 8.28
N THR A 64 10.03 8.05 7.46
CA THR A 64 11.35 8.49 7.92
C THR A 64 11.31 9.94 8.39
N ILE A 65 10.61 10.81 7.65
CA ILE A 65 10.41 12.22 8.03
C ILE A 65 9.64 12.34 9.35
N THR A 66 8.58 11.55 9.54
CA THR A 66 7.82 11.50 10.80
C THR A 66 8.72 11.11 11.97
N ILE A 67 9.54 10.06 11.81
CA ILE A 67 10.47 9.61 12.86
C ILE A 67 11.52 10.69 13.16
N LEU A 68 12.12 11.29 12.13
CA LEU A 68 13.09 12.38 12.32
C LEU A 68 12.48 13.61 12.99
N GLY A 69 11.24 13.96 12.66
CA GLY A 69 10.50 15.03 13.33
C GLY A 69 10.19 14.71 14.79
N ALA A 70 9.82 13.47 15.09
CA ALA A 70 9.62 13.01 16.47
C ALA A 70 10.92 13.00 17.29
N LEU A 71 12.05 12.64 16.68
CA LEU A 71 13.35 12.77 17.32
C LEU A 71 13.72 14.24 17.54
N GLY A 72 13.52 15.10 16.54
CA GLY A 72 13.75 16.54 16.63
C GLY A 72 12.92 17.20 17.73
N LEU A 73 11.67 16.76 17.93
CA LEU A 73 10.81 17.19 19.03
C LEU A 73 11.45 16.95 20.41
N ILE A 74 12.02 15.76 20.63
CA ILE A 74 12.59 15.34 21.92
C ILE A 74 13.96 15.99 22.16
N TYR A 75 14.80 16.10 21.12
CA TYR A 75 16.15 16.64 21.24
C TYR A 75 16.20 18.17 21.23
N ALA A 76 15.12 18.86 20.88
CA ALA A 76 15.11 20.32 20.81
C ALA A 76 15.22 20.97 22.20
N GLN A 77 16.33 21.67 22.43
CA GLN A 77 16.58 22.43 23.68
C GLN A 77 15.70 23.68 23.84
N ARG A 78 15.14 24.18 22.74
CA ARG A 78 14.23 25.34 22.75
C ARG A 78 12.84 24.87 22.39
N VAL A 79 11.88 25.27 23.22
CA VAL A 79 10.45 25.01 23.03
C VAL A 79 9.98 25.38 21.62
N ALA A 80 10.42 26.53 21.10
CA ALA A 80 10.06 26.97 19.75
C ALA A 80 10.50 25.97 18.65
N HIS A 81 11.71 25.42 18.75
CA HIS A 81 12.20 24.42 17.80
C HIS A 81 11.48 23.08 17.96
N SER A 82 11.21 22.68 19.20
CA SER A 82 10.44 21.48 19.53
C SER A 82 9.04 21.53 18.89
N MET A 83 8.34 22.66 19.05
CA MET A 83 7.01 22.90 18.48
C MET A 83 7.01 22.87 16.94
N LEU A 84 8.00 23.48 16.29
CA LEU A 84 8.11 23.45 14.83
C LEU A 84 8.33 22.01 14.32
N SER A 85 9.13 21.22 15.05
CA SER A 85 9.32 19.80 14.76
C SER A 85 8.02 18.98 14.94
N LEU A 86 7.19 19.32 15.94
CA LEU A 86 5.88 18.68 16.15
C LEU A 86 4.93 18.91 14.97
N ILE A 87 4.82 20.16 14.50
CA ILE A 87 3.97 20.55 13.37
C ILE A 87 4.40 19.77 12.12
N PHE A 88 5.71 19.69 11.88
CA PHE A 88 6.27 18.94 10.75
C PHE A 88 5.97 17.44 10.84
N CYS A 89 6.07 16.86 12.05
CA CYS A 89 5.72 15.46 12.31
C CYS A 89 4.24 15.17 12.00
N PHE A 90 3.31 16.00 12.48
CA PHE A 90 1.87 15.84 12.21
C PHE A 90 1.50 16.07 10.74
N MET A 91 2.16 16.99 10.05
CA MET A 91 2.02 17.15 8.60
C MET A 91 2.45 15.89 7.85
N ALA A 92 3.58 15.28 8.23
CA ALA A 92 4.04 14.05 7.61
C ALA A 92 3.08 12.87 7.86
N VAL A 93 2.53 12.74 9.08
CA VAL A 93 1.50 11.74 9.40
C VAL A 93 0.23 11.96 8.58
N SER A 94 -0.20 13.20 8.39
CA SER A 94 -1.34 13.50 7.52
C SER A 94 -1.08 13.05 6.07
N GLY A 95 0.15 13.22 5.57
CA GLY A 95 0.56 12.71 4.26
C GLY A 95 0.44 11.18 4.15
N ILE A 96 0.80 10.45 5.20
CA ILE A 96 0.65 8.99 5.26
C ILE A 96 -0.84 8.59 5.19
N PHE A 97 -1.72 9.31 5.88
CA PHE A 97 -3.16 9.05 5.80
C PHE A 97 -3.74 9.31 4.40
N ILE A 98 -3.29 10.35 3.71
CA ILE A 98 -3.68 10.58 2.30
C ILE A 98 -3.20 9.42 1.42
N LEU A 99 -1.97 8.96 1.61
CA LEU A 99 -1.41 7.85 0.83
C LEU A 99 -2.16 6.53 1.06
N MET A 100 -2.71 6.33 2.26
CA MET A 100 -3.58 5.17 2.57
C MET A 100 -5.01 5.32 2.04
N GLY A 101 -5.35 6.42 1.37
CA GLY A 101 -6.72 6.70 0.93
C GLY A 101 -7.67 7.10 2.06
N ALA A 102 -7.15 7.46 3.24
CA ALA A 102 -7.91 7.85 4.42
C ALA A 102 -8.05 9.39 4.52
N GLU A 103 -8.66 10.00 3.51
CA GLU A 103 -8.76 11.47 3.36
C GLU A 103 -9.46 12.15 4.55
N PHE A 104 -10.55 11.55 5.05
CA PHE A 104 -11.27 12.06 6.22
C PHE A 104 -10.39 12.04 7.48
N LEU A 105 -9.60 10.98 7.65
CA LEU A 105 -8.70 10.86 8.80
C LEU A 105 -7.52 11.84 8.68
N ALA A 106 -7.01 12.08 7.47
CA ALA A 106 -6.02 13.11 7.20
C ALA A 106 -6.56 14.51 7.54
N ALA A 107 -7.80 14.81 7.15
CA ALA A 107 -8.45 16.08 7.50
C ALA A 107 -8.57 16.23 9.03
N ILE A 108 -9.03 15.19 9.74
CA ILE A 108 -9.08 15.18 11.22
C ILE A 108 -7.69 15.37 11.82
N GLN A 109 -6.65 14.76 11.26
CA GLN A 109 -5.27 14.90 11.74
C GLN A 109 -4.85 16.37 11.76
N ILE A 110 -5.15 17.11 10.70
CA ILE A 110 -4.84 18.54 10.63
C ILE A 110 -5.76 19.33 11.56
N LEU A 111 -7.07 19.11 11.49
CA LEU A 111 -8.06 19.92 12.21
C LEU A 111 -7.99 19.74 13.73
N VAL A 112 -7.78 18.51 14.20
CA VAL A 112 -7.79 18.17 15.62
C VAL A 112 -6.39 18.15 16.21
N TYR A 113 -5.44 17.42 15.60
CA TYR A 113 -4.11 17.29 16.21
C TYR A 113 -3.23 18.53 15.96
N LEU A 114 -3.21 19.07 14.74
CA LEU A 114 -2.38 20.25 14.44
C LEU A 114 -2.97 21.51 15.08
N ALA A 115 -4.27 21.76 14.89
CA ALA A 115 -4.90 23.00 15.33
C ALA A 115 -5.42 22.96 16.78
N SER A 116 -6.21 21.95 17.18
CA SER A 116 -6.76 21.94 18.54
C SER A 116 -5.75 21.44 19.59
N VAL A 117 -5.38 20.16 19.54
CA VAL A 117 -4.51 19.55 20.56
C VAL A 117 -3.13 20.19 20.54
N GLY A 118 -2.56 20.41 19.36
CA GLY A 118 -1.27 21.06 19.17
C GLY A 118 -1.23 22.45 19.82
N LEU A 119 -2.13 23.36 19.45
CA LEU A 119 -2.15 24.70 20.04
C LEU A 119 -2.38 24.68 21.56
N VAL A 120 -3.22 23.78 22.09
CA VAL A 120 -3.43 23.64 23.54
C VAL A 120 -2.14 23.21 24.24
N VAL A 121 -1.44 22.20 23.72
CA VAL A 121 -0.14 21.78 24.26
C VAL A 121 0.88 22.92 24.16
N LEU A 122 0.89 23.65 23.04
CA LEU A 122 1.76 24.80 22.84
C LEU A 122 1.54 25.88 23.92
N PHE A 123 0.27 26.26 24.16
CA PHE A 123 -0.09 27.20 25.21
C PHE A 123 0.29 26.68 26.60
N GLY A 124 0.05 25.40 26.88
CA GLY A 124 0.44 24.77 28.15
C GLY A 124 1.94 24.87 28.42
N ILE A 125 2.78 24.50 27.45
CA ILE A 125 4.25 24.57 27.60
C ILE A 125 4.72 26.02 27.78
N MET A 126 4.13 26.97 27.04
CA MET A 126 4.49 28.38 27.18
C MET A 126 4.14 28.94 28.57
N LEU A 127 2.99 28.57 29.13
CA LEU A 127 2.57 29.00 30.46
C LEU A 127 3.44 28.39 31.56
N THR A 128 3.73 27.08 31.49
CA THR A 128 4.56 26.39 32.49
C THR A 128 5.99 26.92 32.51
N ARG A 129 6.59 27.24 31.36
CA ARG A 129 7.99 27.72 31.31
C ARG A 129 8.21 29.02 32.08
N ARG A 130 7.21 29.90 32.15
CA ARG A 130 7.35 31.20 32.81
C ARG A 130 7.39 31.07 34.34
N GLN A 131 6.69 30.09 34.90
CA GLN A 131 6.54 29.91 36.35
C GLN A 131 7.84 29.42 37.03
N ILE A 132 8.65 28.62 36.34
CA ILE A 132 9.89 28.05 36.90
C ILE A 132 10.97 29.12 37.10
N GLN A 133 10.91 30.24 36.38
CA GLN A 133 11.97 31.25 36.38
C GLN A 133 11.82 32.30 37.50
N GLU A 134 10.68 32.32 38.21
CA GLU A 134 10.37 33.32 39.23
C GLU A 134 10.65 32.83 40.68
N GLU A 135 10.86 31.53 40.90
CA GLU A 135 11.08 30.98 42.26
C GLU A 135 12.55 30.91 42.70
N ASP A 136 13.49 31.35 41.85
CA ASP A 136 14.94 31.34 42.14
C ASP A 136 15.48 32.70 42.65
N PHE A 137 14.61 33.62 43.10
CA PHE A 137 14.99 34.98 43.52
C PHE A 137 14.63 35.37 44.97
N GLU A 138 14.30 34.42 45.85
CA GLU A 138 14.29 34.65 47.31
C GLU A 138 15.44 33.94 48.04
#